data_AF-A0A5C8T4A8-F1
#
_entry.id   AF-A0A5C8T4A8-F1
#
_cell.length_a   1.000
_cell.length_b   1.000
_cell.length_c   1.000
_cell.angle_alpha   90.00
_cell.angle_beta   90.00
_cell.angle_gamma   90.00
#
_symmetry.space_group_name_H-M   'P 1'
#
loop_
_entity.id
_entity.type
_entity.pdbx_description
1 polymer ?
#
loop_
_entity_poly.entity_id
_entity_poly.type
_entity_poly.pdbx_seq_one_letter_code
_entity_poly.pdbx_strand_id
1 'polypeptide(L)' 'LVARGVRRLVVAGGETSGAVVDHLGLKAFLLGPEIAAGVPVLRTAGGDPMLLALKSGNFGGRDFFLRALDLMR' A
#
# COMPACT_ATOMS: atom_id res chain seq x y z
N LEU A 1 12.04 3.31 -7.57
CA LEU A 1 10.85 4.21 -7.53
C LEU A 1 10.86 5.08 -6.28
N VAL A 2 10.90 4.48 -5.09
CA VAL A 2 10.96 5.23 -3.81
C VAL A 2 12.18 6.14 -3.73
N ALA A 3 13.37 5.64 -4.08
CA ALA A 3 14.58 6.46 -4.19
C ALA A 3 14.49 7.60 -5.23
N ARG A 4 13.52 7.54 -6.16
CA ARG A 4 13.22 8.59 -7.14
C ARG A 4 12.06 9.50 -6.69
N GLY A 5 11.65 9.43 -5.42
CA GLY A 5 10.62 10.29 -4.83
C GLY A 5 9.19 9.74 -4.83
N VAL A 6 8.94 8.52 -5.30
CA VAL A 6 7.59 7.93 -5.24
C VAL A 6 7.23 7.60 -3.79
N ARG A 7 6.16 8.20 -3.26
CA ARG A 7 5.69 8.01 -1.87
C ARG A 7 4.35 7.28 -1.74
N ARG A 8 3.70 6.98 -2.87
CA ARG A 8 2.42 6.26 -2.91
C ARG A 8 2.59 5.01 -3.75
N LEU A 9 2.32 3.85 -3.16
CA LEU A 9 2.48 2.56 -3.82
C LEU A 9 1.22 1.72 -3.68
N VAL A 10 0.70 1.22 -4.80
CA VAL A 10 -0.35 0.21 -4.82
C VAL A 10 0.27 -1.08 -5.35
N VAL A 11 0.27 -2.15 -4.55
CA VAL A 11 0.92 -3.42 -4.88
C VAL A 11 -0.14 -4.52 -4.84
N ALA A 12 -0.12 -5.39 -5.85
CA ALA A 12 -1.05 -6.49 -6.01
C ALA A 12 -0.31 -7.83 -6.01
N GLY A 13 -0.80 -8.78 -5.21
CA GLY A 13 -0.16 -10.07 -4.95
C GLY A 13 0.41 -10.12 -3.55
N GLY A 14 0.13 -11.19 -2.80
CA GLY A 14 0.54 -11.31 -1.40
C GLY A 14 2.07 -11.39 -1.25
N GLU A 15 2.68 -12.30 -2.01
CA GLU A 15 4.13 -12.52 -2.05
C GLU A 15 4.85 -11.28 -2.59
N THR A 16 4.30 -10.65 -3.63
CA THR A 16 4.84 -9.39 -4.18
C THR A 16 4.78 -8.26 -3.17
N SER A 17 3.67 -8.14 -2.44
CA SER A 17 3.52 -7.13 -1.37
C SER A 17 4.52 -7.36 -0.24
N GLY A 18 4.70 -8.61 0.19
CA GLY A 18 5.71 -8.98 1.19
C GLY A 18 7.12 -8.60 0.74
N ALA A 19 7.51 -8.98 -0.48
CA ALA A 19 8.82 -8.64 -1.02
C ALA A 19 9.07 -7.12 -1.11
N VAL A 20 8.06 -6.32 -1.43
CA VAL A 20 8.17 -4.85 -1.43
C VAL A 20 8.40 -4.30 -0.02
N VAL A 21 7.63 -4.78 0.97
CA VAL A 21 7.77 -4.38 2.37
C VAL A 21 9.16 -4.72 2.91
N ASP A 22 9.63 -5.93 2.63
CA ASP A 22 10.94 -6.42 3.07
C ASP A 22 12.07 -5.62 2.43
N HIS A 23 12.03 -5.43 1.12
CA HIS A 23 13.07 -4.69 0.39
C HIS A 23 13.16 -3.22 0.80
N LEU A 24 12.02 -2.60 1.12
CA LEU A 24 11.96 -1.22 1.62
C LEU A 24 12.23 -1.10 3.12
N GLY A 25 12.38 -2.23 3.83
CA GLY A 25 12.64 -2.26 5.26
C GLY A 25 11.51 -1.69 6.12
N LEU A 26 10.26 -1.70 5.63
CA LEU A 26 9.12 -1.11 6.34
C LEU A 26 8.72 -2.00 7.51
N LYS A 27 8.73 -1.46 8.74
CA LYS A 27 8.57 -2.27 9.97
C LYS A 27 7.18 -2.20 10.59
N ALA A 28 6.48 -1.10 10.38
CA ALA A 28 5.17 -0.88 10.98
C ALA A 28 4.34 0.07 10.13
N PHE A 29 3.02 -0.07 10.25
CA PHE A 29 2.05 0.74 9.52
C PHE A 29 0.98 1.26 10.47
N LEU A 30 0.50 2.46 10.16
CA LEU A 30 -0.75 3.00 10.67
C LEU A 30 -1.85 2.66 9.68
N LEU A 31 -2.97 2.15 10.19
CA LEU A 31 -4.16 1.82 9.41
C LEU A 31 -4.95 3.08 9.09
N GLY A 32 -5.28 3.26 7.82
CA GLY A 32 -6.12 4.33 7.30
C GLY A 32 -7.49 3.81 6.82
N PRO A 33 -8.19 4.56 5.96
CA PRO A 33 -9.50 4.16 5.44
C PRO A 33 -9.41 2.87 4.61
N GLU A 34 -10.51 2.12 4.60
CA GLU A 34 -10.62 0.86 3.87
C GLU A 34 -10.86 1.12 2.36
N ILE A 35 -10.06 0.48 1.50
CA ILE A 35 -10.16 0.59 0.04
C ILE A 35 -11.13 -0.46 -0.49
N ALA A 36 -11.02 -1.67 0.05
CA ALA A 36 -11.88 -2.83 -0.18
C ALA A 36 -11.85 -3.72 1.07
N ALA A 37 -12.79 -4.66 1.18
CA ALA A 37 -12.91 -5.58 2.31
C ALA A 37 -11.54 -6.21 2.69
N GLY A 38 -11.03 -5.87 3.87
CA GLY A 38 -9.74 -6.36 4.39
C GLY A 38 -8.49 -5.71 3.80
N VAL A 39 -8.63 -4.65 3.00
CA VAL A 39 -7.51 -3.93 2.36
C VAL A 39 -7.58 -2.43 2.65
N PRO A 40 -6.95 -1.96 3.73
CA PRO A 40 -6.89 -0.55 4.07
C PRO A 40 -5.74 0.18 3.37
N VAL A 41 -5.83 1.51 3.35
CA VAL A 41 -4.65 2.36 3.14
C VAL A 41 -3.73 2.20 4.35
N LEU A 42 -2.44 2.04 4.09
CA LEU A 42 -1.40 1.94 5.10
C LEU A 42 -0.49 3.17 5.03
N ARG A 43 -0.17 3.77 6.17
CA ARG A 43 0.87 4.79 6.26
C ARG A 43 2.06 4.23 7.01
N THR A 44 3.29 4.49 6.57
CA THR A 44 4.48 4.06 7.33
C THR A 44 4.48 4.66 8.74
N ALA A 45 4.80 3.83 9.73
CA ALA A 45 4.99 4.27 11.11
C ALA A 45 6.49 4.52 11.34
N GLY A 46 6.87 5.80 11.35
CA GLY A 46 8.26 6.23 11.50
C GLY A 46 9.03 6.29 10.17
N GLY A 47 10.20 6.94 10.22
CA GLY A 47 11.01 7.23 9.05
C GLY A 47 10.29 8.16 8.06
N ASP A 48 10.57 7.94 6.79
CA ASP A 48 10.05 8.75 5.70
C ASP A 48 8.57 8.40 5.41
N PRO A 49 7.65 9.39 5.41
CA PRO A 49 6.22 9.12 5.27
C PRO A 49 5.87 8.61 3.87
N MET A 50 5.20 7.47 3.82
CA MET A 50 4.69 6.85 2.60
C MET A 50 3.29 6.28 2.81
N LEU A 51 2.50 6.24 1.72
CA LEU A 51 1.21 5.57 1.67
C LEU A 51 1.30 4.32 0.81
N LEU A 52 0.72 3.23 1.29
CA LEU A 52 0.72 1.94 0.64
C LEU A 52 -0.69 1.34 0.61
N ALA A 53 -0.98 0.59 -0.43
CA ALA A 53 -2.11 -0.34 -0.50
C ALA A 53 -1.54 -1.68 -0.94
N LEU A 54 -1.62 -2.65 -0.05
CA LEU A 54 -1.07 -3.99 -0.25
C LEU A 54 -2.25 -4.95 -0.36
N LYS A 55 -2.56 -5.41 -1.58
CA LYS A 55 -3.69 -6.31 -1.80
C LYS A 55 -3.24 -7.72 -2.15
N SER A 56 -3.90 -8.71 -1.55
CA SER A 56 -3.87 -10.09 -2.05
C SER A 56 -4.54 -10.18 -3.42
N GLY A 57 -4.24 -11.25 -4.19
CA GLY A 57 -4.61 -11.37 -5.60
C GLY A 57 -6.06 -11.00 -5.91
N ASN A 58 -7.00 -11.76 -5.33
CA ASN A 58 -8.44 -11.68 -5.64
C ASN A 58 -9.21 -10.63 -4.84
N PHE A 59 -8.54 -9.77 -4.07
CA PHE A 59 -9.19 -8.76 -3.25
C PHE A 59 -9.43 -7.48 -4.04
N GLY A 60 -10.58 -6.83 -3.80
CA GLY A 60 -10.97 -5.59 -4.46
C GLY A 60 -11.67 -5.76 -5.81
N GLY A 61 -12.44 -4.74 -6.19
CA GLY A 61 -13.15 -4.69 -7.47
C GLY A 61 -12.28 -4.24 -8.64
N ARG A 62 -12.88 -4.16 -9.85
CA ARG A 62 -12.21 -3.71 -11.07
C ARG A 62 -11.61 -2.30 -10.96
N ASP A 63 -12.15 -1.48 -10.08
CA ASP A 63 -11.76 -0.08 -9.82
C ASP A 63 -10.80 0.08 -8.64
N PHE A 64 -10.28 -1.03 -8.06
CA PHE A 64 -9.46 -0.99 -6.84
C PHE A 64 -8.30 0.00 -6.93
N PHE A 65 -7.52 -0.02 -8.02
CA PHE A 65 -6.35 0.86 -8.16
C PHE A 65 -6.72 2.35 -8.17
N LEU A 66 -7.85 2.70 -8.80
CA LEU A 66 -8.36 4.07 -8.83
C LEU A 66 -8.81 4.51 -7.44
N ARG A 67 -9.58 3.66 -6.74
CA ARG A 67 -10.01 3.92 -5.36
C ARG A 67 -8.83 4.07 -4.40
N ALA A 68 -7.83 3.19 -4.51
CA ALA A 68 -6.63 3.24 -3.69
C ALA A 68 -5.91 4.59 -3.86
N LEU A 69 -5.70 5.03 -5.09
CA LEU A 69 -5.01 6.29 -5.36
C LEU A 69 -5.82 7.52 -4.92
N ASP A 70 -7.15 7.50 -5.03
CA ASP A 70 -8.01 8.60 -4.57
C ASP A 70 -8.03 8.73 -3.04
N LEU A 71 -7.99 7.59 -2.32
CA LEU A 71 -7.91 7.56 -0.85
C LEU A 71 -6.52 7.90 -0.31
N MET A 72 -5.46 7.77 -1.11
CA MET A 72 -4.08 8.10 -0.73
C MET A 72 -3.77 9.60 -0.91
N ARG A 73 -4.33 10.43 -0.03
CA ARG A 73 -4.12 11.88 0.01
C ARG A 73 -3.07 12.28 1.06
#